data_AF-A0A109W6U9-F1
#
_entry.id   AF-A0A109W6U9-F1
#
_cell.length_a   1.000
_cell.length_b   1.000
_cell.length_c   1.000
_cell.angle_alpha   90.00
_cell.angle_beta   90.00
_cell.angle_gamma   90.00
#
_symmetry.space_group_name_H-M   'P 1'
#
loop_
_entity.id
_entity.type
_entity.pdbx_description
1 polymer ?
#
loop_
_entity_poly.entity_id
_entity_poly.type
_entity_poly.pdbx_seq_one_letter_code
_entity_poly.pdbx_strand_id
1 'polypeptide(L)'
;MEIYLKLKKTIENFLEVRKNSIQEMKLKESNGLNIQYYLYLVNCLIYEQLEKIPKNFKDELKEEILNWTRYRASYGKYDPLEDYNLLSDSYGWDDKEKMEKLRKINVKLSELIKDITKISTEILENKLYPFEDSE
;
A
#
# COMPACT_ATOMS: atom_id res chain seq x y z
N MET A 1 17.04 -4.69 -6.13
CA MET A 1 16.89 -3.34 -5.55
C MET A 1 15.89 -2.47 -6.32
N GLU A 2 15.95 -2.40 -7.65
CA GLU A 2 15.06 -1.54 -8.47
C GLU A 2 13.56 -1.75 -8.21
N ILE A 3 13.12 -3.01 -8.11
CA ILE A 3 11.71 -3.33 -7.80
C ILE A 3 11.24 -2.77 -6.44
N TYR A 4 12.13 -2.72 -5.44
CA TYR A 4 11.82 -2.13 -4.13
C TYR A 4 11.78 -0.61 -4.18
N LEU A 5 12.61 0.03 -5.00
CA LEU A 5 12.51 1.48 -5.24
C LEU A 5 11.18 1.84 -5.91
N LYS A 6 10.73 1.02 -6.87
CA LYS A 6 9.41 1.15 -7.50
C LYS A 6 8.29 0.99 -6.47
N LEU A 7 8.34 -0.07 -5.66
CA LEU A 7 7.40 -0.32 -4.58
C LEU A 7 7.31 0.86 -3.61
N LYS A 8 8.46 1.34 -3.11
CA LYS A 8 8.57 2.52 -2.23
C LYS A 8 7.82 3.71 -2.83
N LYS A 9 8.14 4.06 -4.09
CA LYS A 9 7.53 5.20 -4.77
C LYS A 9 6.01 5.05 -4.91
N THR A 10 5.52 3.85 -5.22
CA THR A 10 4.08 3.60 -5.33
C THR A 10 3.37 3.76 -3.98
N ILE A 11 3.95 3.24 -2.89
CA ILE A 11 3.39 3.40 -1.54
C ILE A 11 3.40 4.87 -1.10
N GLU A 12 4.48 5.61 -1.37
CA GLU A 12 4.58 7.04 -1.06
C GLU A 12 3.49 7.84 -1.81
N ASN A 13 3.29 7.58 -3.10
CA ASN A 13 2.23 8.21 -3.89
C ASN A 13 0.83 7.90 -3.32
N PHE A 14 0.58 6.67 -2.88
CA PHE A 14 -0.68 6.30 -2.24
C PHE A 14 -0.90 7.09 -0.95
N LEU A 15 0.12 7.16 -0.09
CA LEU A 15 0.06 7.90 1.17
C LEU A 15 -0.17 9.40 0.97
N GLU A 16 0.45 9.99 -0.05
CA GLU A 16 0.27 11.40 -0.41
C GLU A 16 -1.15 11.68 -0.88
N VAL A 17 -1.66 10.90 -1.85
CA VAL A 17 -3.04 11.05 -2.34
C VAL A 17 -4.03 10.88 -1.19
N ARG A 18 -3.84 9.87 -0.35
CA ARG A 18 -4.67 9.61 0.84
C ARG A 18 -4.69 10.82 1.78
N LYS A 19 -3.53 11.31 2.18
CA LYS A 19 -3.39 12.41 3.14
C LYS A 19 -4.02 13.69 2.60
N ASN A 20 -3.68 14.07 1.36
CA ASN A 20 -4.17 15.31 0.77
C ASN A 20 -5.69 15.27 0.60
N SER A 21 -6.23 14.15 0.13
CA SER A 21 -7.68 13.97 -0.05
C SER A 21 -8.45 14.05 1.27
N ILE A 22 -7.94 13.44 2.34
CA ILE A 22 -8.54 13.53 3.68
C ILE A 22 -8.51 14.98 4.20
N GLN A 23 -7.39 15.69 4.02
CA GLN A 23 -7.22 17.06 4.53
C GLN A 23 -8.04 18.09 3.76
N GLU A 24 -7.98 18.07 2.43
CA GLU A 24 -8.62 19.08 1.57
C GLU A 24 -10.13 18.90 1.48
N MET A 25 -10.59 17.65 1.38
CA MET A 25 -12.00 17.33 1.13
C MET A 25 -12.74 16.80 2.37
N LYS A 26 -12.05 16.69 3.52
CA LYS A 26 -12.57 16.17 4.80
C LYS A 26 -13.12 14.74 4.70
N LEU A 27 -12.52 13.92 3.85
CA LEU A 27 -12.97 12.56 3.60
C LEU A 27 -12.61 11.62 4.76
N LYS A 28 -13.35 10.51 4.87
CA LYS A 28 -13.09 9.42 5.82
C LYS A 28 -12.64 8.17 5.09
N GLU A 29 -11.78 7.38 5.71
CA GLU A 29 -11.38 6.07 5.18
C GLU A 29 -12.50 5.04 5.41
N SER A 30 -12.75 4.15 4.45
CA SER A 30 -13.68 3.03 4.60
C SER A 30 -13.19 2.00 5.63
N ASN A 31 -11.87 1.85 5.75
CA ASN A 31 -11.21 0.97 6.70
C ASN A 31 -9.80 1.51 7.05
N GLY A 32 -9.25 1.06 8.17
CA GLY A 32 -7.89 1.41 8.58
C GLY A 32 -6.85 0.61 7.82
N LEU A 33 -6.36 1.14 6.69
CA LEU A 33 -5.32 0.49 5.90
C LEU A 33 -3.92 0.84 6.42
N ASN A 34 -3.24 -0.12 7.05
CA ASN A 34 -1.91 0.06 7.62
C ASN A 34 -0.78 -0.24 6.61
N ILE A 35 -0.60 0.66 5.64
CA ILE A 35 0.49 0.54 4.64
C ILE A 35 1.80 1.22 5.05
N GLN A 36 1.78 2.02 6.12
CA GLN A 36 2.95 2.78 6.58
C GLN A 36 4.05 1.86 7.12
N TYR A 37 3.66 0.77 7.78
CA TYR A 37 4.63 -0.20 8.28
C TYR A 37 5.35 -0.92 7.13
N TYR A 38 4.64 -1.26 6.05
CA TYR A 38 5.27 -1.82 4.85
C TYR A 38 6.30 -0.85 4.25
N LEU A 39 5.96 0.43 4.14
CA LEU A 39 6.91 1.47 3.69
C LEU A 39 8.13 1.56 4.61
N TYR A 40 7.95 1.47 5.94
CA TYR A 40 9.04 1.48 6.89
C TYR A 40 10.02 0.32 6.65
N LEU A 41 9.52 -0.90 6.47
CA LEU A 41 10.36 -2.07 6.19
C LEU A 41 11.10 -1.93 4.85
N VAL A 42 10.41 -1.48 3.80
CA VAL A 42 11.02 -1.21 2.49
C VAL A 42 12.12 -0.14 2.58
N ASN A 43 11.92 0.91 3.39
CA ASN A 43 12.93 1.93 3.63
C ASN A 43 14.15 1.39 4.39
N CYS A 44 13.94 0.53 5.39
CA CYS A 44 15.04 -0.13 6.09
C CYS A 44 15.90 -0.96 5.12
N LEU A 45 15.26 -1.64 4.16
CA LEU A 45 15.94 -2.39 3.10
C LEU A 45 16.78 -1.50 2.18
N ILE A 46 16.19 -0.42 1.66
CA ILE A 46 16.81 0.44 0.64
C ILE A 46 17.99 1.24 1.19
N TYR A 47 17.84 1.77 2.41
CA TYR A 47 18.82 2.67 3.00
C TYR A 47 19.81 1.96 3.94
N GLU A 48 19.76 0.63 4.02
CA GLU A 48 20.64 -0.19 4.87
C GLU A 48 20.78 0.39 6.28
N GLN A 49 19.68 0.85 6.87
CA GLN A 49 19.70 1.52 8.18
C GLN A 49 19.86 0.49 9.30
N LEU A 50 21.06 -0.08 9.42
CA LEU A 50 21.44 -1.19 10.31
C LEU A 50 20.98 -1.01 11.77
N GLU A 51 20.91 0.23 12.28
CA GLU A 51 20.44 0.53 13.64
C GLU A 51 18.92 0.43 13.83
N LYS A 52 18.15 0.44 12.74
CA LYS A 52 16.69 0.39 12.73
C LYS A 52 16.13 -0.86 12.10
N ILE A 53 16.99 -1.82 11.71
CA ILE A 53 16.55 -3.12 11.21
C ILE A 53 15.99 -3.90 12.41
N PRO A 54 14.68 -4.23 12.42
CA PRO A 54 14.11 -5.11 13.43
C PRO A 54 14.88 -6.43 13.52
N LYS A 55 14.99 -7.00 14.72
CA LYS A 55 15.69 -8.29 14.93
C LYS A 55 15.13 -9.40 14.03
N ASN A 56 13.84 -9.32 13.68
CA ASN A 56 13.12 -10.25 12.81
C ASN A 56 12.77 -9.64 11.44
N PHE A 57 13.52 -8.62 11.00
CA PHE A 57 13.22 -7.85 9.79
C PHE A 57 12.93 -8.69 8.55
N LYS A 58 13.73 -9.74 8.32
CA LYS A 58 13.57 -10.61 7.13
C LYS A 58 12.20 -11.26 7.10
N ASP A 59 11.74 -11.74 8.25
CA ASP A 59 10.44 -12.41 8.39
C ASP A 59 9.30 -11.39 8.34
N GLU A 60 9.46 -10.24 9.00
CA GLU A 60 8.48 -9.14 8.94
C GLU A 60 8.30 -8.61 7.52
N LEU A 61 9.37 -8.42 6.76
CA LEU A 61 9.30 -7.95 5.38
C LEU A 61 8.64 -9.01 4.49
N LYS A 62 8.96 -10.29 4.65
CA LYS A 62 8.33 -11.37 3.89
C LYS A 62 6.84 -11.46 4.18
N GLU A 63 6.45 -11.36 5.45
CA GLU A 63 5.04 -11.37 5.85
C GLU A 63 4.32 -10.14 5.28
N GLU A 64 4.91 -8.94 5.35
CA GLU A 64 4.30 -7.77 4.72
C GLU A 64 4.21 -7.94 3.19
N ILE A 65 5.24 -8.41 2.51
CA ILE A 65 5.15 -8.71 1.06
C ILE A 65 3.98 -9.66 0.79
N LEU A 66 3.87 -10.75 1.55
CA LEU A 66 2.74 -11.70 1.47
C LEU A 66 1.40 -10.99 1.70
N ASN A 67 1.35 -10.07 2.67
CA ASN A 67 0.18 -9.25 3.02
C ASN A 67 -0.37 -8.44 1.87
N TRP A 68 0.53 -7.99 1.01
CA TRP A 68 0.23 -7.19 -0.15
C TRP A 68 0.27 -8.02 -1.44
N THR A 69 0.13 -9.36 -1.41
CA THR A 69 0.03 -10.17 -2.63
C THR A 69 -1.40 -10.58 -2.97
N ARG A 70 -1.65 -10.94 -4.24
CA ARG A 70 -2.91 -11.54 -4.68
C ARG A 70 -3.29 -12.82 -3.93
N TYR A 71 -2.31 -13.50 -3.33
CA TYR A 71 -2.53 -14.77 -2.62
C TYR A 71 -3.23 -14.58 -1.29
N ARG A 72 -3.07 -13.42 -0.64
CA ARG A 72 -3.76 -13.20 0.64
C ARG A 72 -5.25 -12.94 0.48
N ALA A 73 -5.65 -12.39 -0.67
CA ALA A 73 -7.05 -12.29 -1.06
C ALA A 73 -7.75 -13.67 -1.14
N SER A 74 -7.01 -14.75 -1.46
CA SER A 74 -7.57 -16.11 -1.53
C SER A 74 -7.66 -16.86 -0.20
N TYR A 75 -7.14 -16.31 0.91
CA TYR A 75 -7.20 -16.94 2.25
C TYR A 75 -8.51 -16.69 3.02
N GLY A 76 -9.48 -16.01 2.41
CA GLY A 76 -10.85 -15.98 2.91
C GLY A 76 -11.02 -15.19 4.21
N LYS A 77 -10.94 -13.86 4.12
CA LYS A 77 -11.59 -12.86 4.98
C LYS A 77 -11.08 -11.49 4.55
N TYR A 78 -11.94 -10.69 3.94
CA TYR A 78 -11.73 -9.26 3.68
C TYR A 78 -10.42 -8.97 2.94
N ASP A 79 -10.45 -8.85 1.61
CA ASP A 79 -9.29 -8.28 0.93
C ASP A 79 -9.21 -6.80 1.34
N PRO A 80 -8.26 -6.40 2.22
CA PRO A 80 -8.19 -5.02 2.69
C PRO A 80 -7.86 -4.07 1.52
N LEU A 81 -7.36 -4.62 0.41
CA LEU A 81 -6.89 -3.94 -0.78
C LEU A 81 -8.04 -3.63 -1.75
N GLU A 82 -8.98 -4.56 -1.96
CA GLU A 82 -10.12 -4.33 -2.87
C GLU A 82 -11.18 -3.38 -2.30
N ASP A 83 -11.34 -3.33 -0.97
CA ASP A 83 -12.42 -2.56 -0.31
C ASP A 83 -12.00 -1.19 0.22
N TYR A 84 -10.72 -0.78 0.05
CA TYR A 84 -10.27 0.54 0.48
C TYR A 84 -10.77 1.65 -0.45
N ASN A 85 -11.53 2.58 0.11
CA ASN A 85 -11.99 3.79 -0.56
C ASN A 85 -12.09 4.94 0.44
N LEU A 86 -12.04 6.17 -0.07
CA LEU A 86 -12.44 7.34 0.69
C LEU A 86 -13.94 7.59 0.53
N LEU A 87 -14.57 8.00 1.62
CA LEU A 87 -16.00 8.25 1.73
C LEU A 87 -16.23 9.71 2.10
N SER A 88 -17.28 10.30 1.52
CA SER A 88 -17.81 11.55 2.04
C SER A 88 -18.56 11.30 3.35
N ASP A 89 -18.35 12.19 4.29
CA ASP A 89 -19.10 12.40 5.52
C ASP A 89 -20.53 12.90 5.25
N SER A 90 -21.34 12.04 4.60
CA SER A 90 -22.80 12.00 4.48
C SER A 90 -23.60 13.23 3.99
N TYR A 91 -23.07 14.45 4.01
CA TYR A 91 -23.79 15.69 3.67
C TYR A 91 -23.43 16.26 2.28
N GLY A 92 -22.60 15.57 1.49
CA GLY A 92 -22.05 16.07 0.22
C GLY A 92 -22.56 15.38 -1.04
N TRP A 93 -23.59 14.51 -0.95
CA TRP A 93 -24.05 13.70 -2.08
C TRP A 93 -24.71 14.54 -3.19
N ASP A 94 -25.25 15.71 -2.84
CA ASP A 94 -25.88 16.64 -3.79
C ASP A 94 -24.86 17.51 -4.55
N ASP A 95 -23.60 17.56 -4.07
CA ASP A 95 -22.51 18.27 -4.74
C ASP A 95 -21.87 17.36 -5.79
N LYS A 96 -22.40 17.43 -7.01
CA LYS A 96 -21.93 16.63 -8.16
C LYS A 96 -20.44 16.84 -8.45
N GLU A 97 -19.90 18.04 -8.26
CA GLU A 97 -18.48 18.31 -8.52
C GLU A 97 -17.61 17.62 -7.46
N LYS A 98 -17.98 17.72 -6.19
CA LYS A 98 -17.31 17.02 -5.09
C LYS A 98 -17.36 15.51 -5.28
N MET A 99 -18.51 14.96 -5.69
CA MET A 99 -18.67 13.52 -5.92
C MET A 99 -17.84 13.01 -7.10
N GLU A 100 -17.75 13.78 -8.19
CA GLU A 100 -16.88 13.41 -9.31
C GLU A 100 -15.39 13.46 -8.93
N LYS A 101 -14.97 14.46 -8.15
CA LYS A 101 -13.61 14.51 -7.59
C LYS A 101 -13.32 13.31 -6.69
N LEU A 102 -14.24 12.95 -5.80
CA LEU A 102 -14.12 11.77 -4.93
C LEU A 102 -13.97 10.49 -5.75
N ARG A 103 -14.79 10.32 -6.79
CA ARG A 103 -14.72 9.16 -7.70
C ARG A 103 -13.34 9.05 -8.36
N LYS A 104 -12.79 10.15 -8.88
CA LYS A 104 -11.45 10.17 -9.49
C LYS A 104 -10.35 9.83 -8.48
N ILE A 105 -10.45 10.34 -7.26
CA ILE A 105 -9.52 10.01 -6.17
C ILE A 105 -9.54 8.52 -5.86
N ASN A 106 -10.73 7.93 -5.71
CA ASN A 106 -10.87 6.50 -5.41
C ASN A 106 -10.38 5.61 -6.55
N VAL A 107 -10.61 5.99 -7.82
CA VAL A 107 -10.02 5.29 -8.98
C VAL A 107 -8.49 5.30 -8.89
N LYS A 108 -7.88 6.46 -8.64
CA LYS A 108 -6.42 6.58 -8.51
C LYS A 108 -5.87 5.77 -7.35
N LEU A 109 -6.55 5.77 -6.20
CA LEU A 109 -6.15 4.96 -5.05
C LEU A 109 -6.24 3.46 -5.35
N SER A 110 -7.30 3.01 -6.04
CA SER A 110 -7.47 1.62 -6.47
C SER A 110 -6.37 1.19 -7.46
N GLU A 111 -5.98 2.04 -8.41
CA GLU A 111 -4.86 1.79 -9.32
C GLU A 111 -3.54 1.63 -8.57
N LEU A 112 -3.26 2.52 -7.61
CA LEU A 112 -2.04 2.44 -6.79
C LEU A 112 -2.01 1.17 -5.94
N ILE A 113 -3.15 0.77 -5.36
CA ILE A 113 -3.25 -0.49 -4.62
C ILE A 113 -2.96 -1.68 -5.53
N LYS A 114 -3.55 -1.73 -6.73
CA LYS A 114 -3.29 -2.80 -7.71
C LYS A 114 -1.81 -2.89 -8.09
N ASP A 115 -1.15 -1.75 -8.26
CA ASP A 115 0.29 -1.70 -8.54
C ASP A 115 1.12 -2.22 -7.35
N ILE A 116 0.79 -1.85 -6.11
CA ILE A 116 1.43 -2.38 -4.90
C ILE A 116 1.23 -3.89 -4.84
N THR A 117 0.02 -4.37 -5.14
CA THR A 117 -0.29 -5.81 -5.14
C THR A 117 0.52 -6.57 -6.18
N LYS A 118 0.59 -6.02 -7.38
CA LYS A 118 1.34 -6.60 -8.49
C LYS A 118 2.84 -6.68 -8.18
N ILE A 119 3.43 -5.59 -7.69
CA ILE A 119 4.86 -5.54 -7.38
C ILE A 119 5.20 -6.50 -6.24
N SER A 120 4.40 -6.54 -5.18
CA SER A 120 4.63 -7.45 -4.05
C SER A 120 4.50 -8.92 -4.47
N THR A 121 3.53 -9.22 -5.34
CA THR A 121 3.38 -10.57 -5.93
C THR A 121 4.60 -10.97 -6.76
N GLU A 122 5.12 -10.05 -7.57
CA GLU A 122 6.34 -10.26 -8.37
C GLU A 122 7.57 -10.53 -7.49
N ILE A 123 7.70 -9.82 -6.37
CA ILE A 123 8.78 -10.05 -5.39
C ILE A 123 8.68 -11.46 -4.80
N LEU A 124 7.49 -11.87 -4.36
CA LEU A 124 7.26 -13.19 -3.76
C LEU A 124 7.51 -14.34 -4.74
N GLU A 125 6.90 -14.29 -5.92
CA GLU A 125 6.96 -15.38 -6.91
C GLU A 125 8.37 -15.62 -7.43
N ASN A 126 9.12 -14.55 -7.64
CA ASN A 126 10.49 -14.62 -8.14
C ASN A 126 11.54 -14.66 -7.01
N LYS A 127 11.10 -14.77 -5.74
CA LYS A 127 11.97 -14.78 -4.54
C LYS A 127 13.00 -13.65 -4.55
N LEU A 128 12.58 -12.43 -4.89
CA LEU A 128 13.48 -11.27 -5.04
C LEU A 128 13.85 -10.66 -3.68
N TYR A 129 14.40 -11.47 -2.79
CA TYR A 129 14.83 -11.04 -1.46
C TYR A 129 16.33 -10.74 -1.49
N PRO A 130 16.78 -9.51 -1.21
CA PRO A 130 18.19 -9.13 -1.34
C PRO A 130 19.11 -9.71 -0.23
N PHE A 131 18.56 -10.56 0.63
CA PHE A 131 19.24 -11.17 1.78
C PHE A 131 19.15 -12.70 1.80
N GLU A 132 18.49 -13.27 0.79
CA GLU A 132 18.59 -14.69 0.49
C GLU A 132 19.63 -14.77 -0.63
N ASP A 133 20.77 -15.40 -0.34
CA ASP A 133 21.76 -15.63 -1.38
C ASP A 133 21.11 -16.47 -2.49
N SER A 134 21.35 -16.11 -3.75
CA SER A 134 21.08 -17.00 -4.87
C SER A 134 22.01 -18.20 -4.72
N GLU A 135 21.48 -19.34 -4.28
CA GLU A 135 22.18 -20.64 -4.35
C GLU A 135 22.67 -20.93 -5.77
#